data_AF-B9LVI7-F1
#
_entry.id   AF-B9LVI7-F1
#
_cell.length_a   1.000
_cell.length_b   1.000
_cell.length_c   1.000
_cell.angle_alpha   90.00
_cell.angle_beta   90.00
_cell.angle_gamma   90.00
#
_symmetry.space_group_name_H-M   'P 1'
#
loop_
_entity.id
_entity.type
_entity.pdbx_description
1 polymer ?
#
loop_
_entity_poly.entity_id
_entity_poly.type
_entity_poly.pdbx_seq_one_letter_code
_entity_poly.pdbx_strand_id
1 'polypeptide(L)' 'MLLRGAIPYVYGLWIVDDTAVGIVVYTEKGIQGCILNDTETAVGWGVEQLESVKDTAEPIIFRGGRNPVLHK' A
#
# COMPACT_ATOMS: atom_id res chain seq x y z
N MET A 1 11.88 -5.27 4.19
CA MET A 1 11.32 -4.92 5.51
C MET A 1 9.88 -4.51 5.29
N LEU A 2 8.91 -5.08 6.02
CA LEU A 2 7.50 -4.69 5.89
C LEU A 2 7.19 -3.58 6.89
N LEU A 3 6.62 -2.47 6.40
CA LEU A 3 6.25 -1.31 7.21
C LEU A 3 4.73 -1.11 7.16
N ARG A 4 4.17 -0.56 8.24
CA ARG A 4 2.77 -0.13 8.32
C ARG A 4 2.73 1.33 8.77
N GLY A 5 2.07 2.18 8.00
CA GLY A 5 1.77 3.56 8.37
C GLY A 5 0.29 3.88 8.16
N ALA A 6 -0.16 4.98 8.75
CA ALA A 6 -1.48 5.54 8.45
C ALA A 6 -1.42 6.25 7.10
N ILE A 7 -2.44 6.05 6.26
CA ILE A 7 -2.52 6.69 4.94
C ILE A 7 -3.48 7.89 5.06
N PRO A 8 -3.07 9.13 4.72
CA PRO A 8 -3.93 10.32 4.83
C PRO A 8 -4.92 10.47 3.66
N TYR A 9 -5.01 9.48 2.77
CA TYR A 9 -5.78 9.53 1.53
C TYR A 9 -7.02 8.64 1.59
N VAL A 10 -8.04 8.99 0.81
CA VAL A 10 -9.32 8.25 0.69
C VAL A 10 -9.28 7.14 -0.37
N TYR A 11 -8.10 6.84 -0.90
CA TYR A 11 -7.88 5.88 -1.99
C TYR A 11 -6.73 4.94 -1.68
N GLY A 12 -6.72 3.78 -2.34
CA GLY A 12 -5.59 2.85 -2.29
C GLY A 12 -4.53 3.30 -3.29
N LEU A 13 -3.26 3.20 -2.93
CA LEU A 13 -2.13 3.48 -3.81
C LEU A 13 -1.27 2.23 -3.91
N TRP A 14 -0.88 1.84 -5.12
CA TRP A 14 0.16 0.83 -5.32
C TRP A 14 1.15 1.31 -6.39
N ILE A 15 2.41 0.90 -6.24
CA ILE A 15 3.50 1.24 -7.15
C ILE A 15 4.07 -0.10 -7.64
N VAL A 16 4.30 -0.22 -8.94
CA VAL A 16 4.92 -1.38 -9.58
C VAL A 16 6.35 -1.02 -9.92
N ASP A 17 7.25 -1.25 -8.97
CA ASP A 17 8.66 -0.87 -9.03
C ASP A 17 8.83 0.59 -9.50
N ASP A 18 9.49 0.83 -10.63
CA ASP A 18 9.66 2.13 -11.26
C ASP A 18 8.86 2.29 -12.56
N THR A 19 7.91 1.38 -12.82
CA THR A 19 7.26 1.24 -14.14
C THR A 19 5.85 1.85 -14.20
N ALA A 20 5.10 1.78 -13.10
CA ALA A 20 3.73 2.28 -13.07
C ALA A 20 3.27 2.57 -11.64
N VAL A 21 2.28 3.43 -11.54
CA VAL A 21 1.51 3.70 -10.31
C VAL A 21 0.05 3.44 -10.57
N GLY A 22 -0.66 2.94 -9.56
CA GLY A 22 -2.09 2.77 -9.61
C GLY A 22 -2.82 3.29 -8.39
N ILE A 23 -4.05 3.75 -8.63
CA ILE A 23 -4.97 4.23 -7.61
C ILE A 23 -6.21 3.34 -7.61
N VAL A 24 -6.62 2.87 -6.43
CA VAL A 24 -7.91 2.19 -6.21
C VAL A 24 -8.89 3.20 -5.62
N VAL A 25 -9.99 3.45 -6.33
CA VAL A 25 -11.08 4.30 -5.85
C VAL A 25 -12.11 3.43 -5.14
N TYR A 26 -12.37 3.73 -3.87
CA TYR A 26 -13.36 3.04 -3.06
C TYR A 26 -14.68 3.82 -2.98
N THR A 27 -15.78 3.09 -2.84
CA THR A 27 -17.11 3.57 -2.48
C THR A 27 -17.59 2.81 -1.25
N GLU A 28 -18.71 3.24 -0.67
CA GLU A 28 -19.37 2.52 0.43
C GLU A 28 -19.72 1.05 0.07
N LYS A 29 -19.87 0.75 -1.23
CA LYS A 29 -20.24 -0.59 -1.71
C LYS A 29 -19.05 -1.43 -2.19
N GLY A 30 -17.82 -0.92 -2.08
CA GLY A 30 -16.60 -1.60 -2.53
C GLY A 30 -15.80 -0.77 -3.54
N ILE A 31 -15.01 -1.44 -4.37
CA ILE A 31 -14.13 -0.79 -5.36
C ILE A 31 -14.96 -0.25 -6.51
N GLN A 32 -14.86 1.05 -6.77
CA GLN A 32 -15.48 1.69 -7.93
C GLN A 32 -14.67 1.46 -9.21
N GLY A 33 -13.35 1.45 -9.07
CA GLY A 33 -12.44 1.27 -10.19
C GLY A 33 -10.98 1.48 -9.81
N CYS A 34 -10.14 1.23 -10.79
CA CYS A 34 -8.70 1.37 -10.69
C CYS A 34 -8.20 2.28 -11.82
N ILE A 35 -7.25 3.15 -11.51
CA ILE A 35 -6.51 3.96 -12.48
C ILE A 35 -5.09 3.43 -12.50
N LEU A 36 -4.51 3.26 -13.69
CA LEU A 36 -3.11 2.87 -13.89
C LEU A 36 -2.44 3.92 -14.78
N ASN A 37 -1.23 4.35 -14.41
CA ASN A 37 -0.45 5.31 -15.18
C ASN A 37 1.04 4.90 -15.15
N ASP A 38 1.64 4.83 -16.32
CA ASP A 38 3.01 4.38 -16.59
C ASP A 38 3.96 5.54 -17.00
N THR A 39 3.53 6.79 -16.83
CA THR A 39 4.39 7.94 -17.05
C THR A 39 5.35 8.13 -15.88
N GLU A 40 6.58 8.54 -16.18
CA GLU A 40 7.61 8.84 -15.17
C GLU A 40 7.12 9.84 -14.11
N THR A 41 6.37 10.87 -14.54
CA THR A 41 5.77 11.85 -13.63
C THR A 41 4.79 11.21 -12.64
N ALA A 42 3.96 10.27 -13.09
CA ALA A 42 3.00 9.59 -12.21
C ALA A 42 3.72 8.64 -11.25
N VAL A 43 4.73 7.90 -11.71
CA VAL A 43 5.57 7.05 -10.86
C VAL A 43 6.28 7.89 -9.79
N GLY A 44 6.89 9.01 -10.18
CA GLY A 44 7.56 9.94 -9.26
C GLY A 44 6.61 10.45 -8.18
N TRP A 45 5.40 10.88 -8.57
CA TRP A 45 4.36 11.27 -7.62
C TRP A 45 4.00 10.14 -6.64
N GLY A 46 3.87 8.90 -7.13
CA GLY A 46 3.58 7.73 -6.30
C GLY A 46 4.67 7.50 -5.25
N VAL A 47 5.93 7.60 -5.64
CA VAL A 47 7.08 7.48 -4.74
C VAL A 47 7.08 8.58 -3.68
N GLU A 48 6.77 9.83 -4.04
CA GLU A 48 6.64 10.93 -3.05
C GLU A 48 5.59 10.62 -1.99
N GLN A 49 4.44 10.03 -2.38
CA GLN A 49 3.41 9.64 -1.41
C GLN A 49 3.92 8.52 -0.49
N LEU A 50 4.64 7.54 -1.03
CA LEU A 50 5.25 6.47 -0.23
C LEU A 50 6.24 7.02 0.80
N GLU A 51 7.14 7.91 0.38
CA GLU A 51 8.13 8.51 1.28
C GLU A 51 7.46 9.31 2.40
N SER A 52 6.39 10.07 2.10
CA SER A 52 5.65 10.82 3.12
C SER A 52 5.06 9.95 4.24
N VAL A 53 4.71 8.70 3.95
CA VAL A 53 4.15 7.75 4.93
C VAL A 53 5.28 7.00 5.66
N LYS A 54 6.39 6.71 4.98
CA LYS A 54 7.54 5.98 5.57
C LYS A 54 8.10 6.67 6.80
N ASP A 55 8.13 8.00 6.82
CA ASP A 55 8.67 8.78 7.95
C ASP A 55 7.98 8.50 9.29
N THR A 56 6.71 8.06 9.25
CA THR A 56 5.91 7.75 10.44
C THR A 56 5.51 6.27 10.51
N ALA A 57 6.00 5.44 9.60
CA ALA A 57 5.62 4.04 9.51
C ALA A 57 6.39 3.17 10.52
N GLU A 58 5.69 2.18 11.08
CA GLU A 58 6.25 1.24 12.05
C GLU A 58 6.63 -0.08 11.37
N PRO A 59 7.74 -0.72 11.76
CA PRO A 59 8.12 -2.02 11.22
C PRO A 59 7.19 -3.13 11.74
N ILE A 60 6.70 -3.96 10.82
CA ILE A 60 5.97 -5.18 11.18
C ILE A 60 7.00 -6.27 11.46
N ILE A 61 7.16 -6.62 12.73
CA ILE A 61 8.03 -7.73 13.16
C ILE A 61 7.17 -8.99 13.28
N PHE A 62 7.29 -9.89 12.30
CA PHE A 62 6.66 -11.21 12.41
C PHE A 62 7.43 -12.07 13.41
N ARG A 63 6.92 -12.17 14.64
CA ARG A 63 7.38 -13.16 15.62
C ARG A 63 6.49 -14.38 15.46
N GLY A 64 6.97 -15.40 14.76
CA GLY A 64 6.20 -16.60 14.42
C GLY A 64 5.40 -17.15 15.62
N GLY A 65 4.10 -16.91 15.61
CA GLY A 65 3.16 -17.47 16.57
C GLY A 65 2.75 -18.86 16.10
N ARG A 66 3.01 -19.89 16.94
CA ARG A 66 2.43 -21.23 16.76
C ARG A 66 0.92 -21.09 16.60
N ASN A 67 0.37 -21.64 15.52
CA ASN A 67 -1.06 -21.85 15.38
C ASN A 67 -1.48 -22.92 16.41
N PRO A 68 -2.31 -22.64 17.42
CA PRO A 68 -2.77 -23.66 18.36
C PRO A 68 -3.78 -24.64 17.73
N VAL A 69 -4.27 -24.35 16.51
CA VAL A 69 -5.33 -25.13 15.87
C VAL A 69 -4.73 -26.16 14.93
N LEU A 70 -3.96 -27.10 15.48
CA LEU A 70 -3.58 -28.37 14.86
C LEU A 70 -3.33 -29.41 15.96
N HIS A 71 -4.36 -29.71 16.75
CA HIS A 71 -4.41 -30.95 17.52
C HIS A 71 -5.80 -31.58 17.44
N LYS A 72 -5.84 -32.63 16.61
CA LYS A 72 -6.80 -33.75 16.50
C LYS A 72 -8.16 -33.45 15.89
#